data_AF-A0A523YKT2-F1
#
_entry.id   AF-A0A523YKT2-F1
#
_cell.length_a   1.000
_cell.length_b   1.000
_cell.length_c   1.000
_cell.angle_alpha   90.00
_cell.angle_beta   90.00
_cell.angle_gamma   90.00
#
_symmetry.space_group_name_H-M   'P 1'
#
loop_
_entity.id
_entity.type
_entity.pdbx_description
1 polymer ?
#
loop_
_entity_poly.entity_id
_entity_poly.type
_entity_poly.pdbx_seq_one_letter_code
_entity_poly.pdbx_strand_id
1 'polypeptide(L)'
;ATLRLFKSEAEGALQVANGLADAFIYDEPQVRVNAAKYKDTTIGLFEPLTYEPLAWAIRKGDPDFLNFLNNFLRQVRGDGRWDQLKQKWFVDFVEEMAKKQ
;
A
#
# COMPACT_ATOMS: atom_id res chain seq x y z
N ALA A 1 -17.36 -12.19 -13.62
CA ALA A 1 -15.96 -11.71 -13.68
C ALA A 1 -15.03 -12.91 -13.80
N THR A 2 -13.94 -12.79 -14.54
CA THR A 2 -12.90 -13.83 -14.67
C THR A 2 -11.68 -13.41 -13.86
N LEU A 3 -11.25 -14.24 -12.90
CA LEU A 3 -10.10 -13.93 -12.03
C LEU A 3 -8.79 -14.39 -12.66
N ARG A 4 -7.78 -13.52 -12.67
CA ARG A 4 -6.40 -13.83 -13.10
C ARG A 4 -5.44 -13.48 -11.97
N LEU A 5 -4.61 -14.43 -11.57
CA LEU A 5 -3.62 -14.26 -10.51
C LEU A 5 -2.24 -14.07 -11.12
N PHE A 6 -1.47 -13.16 -10.53
CA PHE A 6 -0.11 -12.83 -10.96
C PHE A 6 0.86 -13.00 -9.80
N LYS A 7 2.14 -13.21 -10.11
CA LYS A 7 3.17 -13.38 -9.08
C LYS A 7 3.62 -12.05 -8.50
N SER A 8 3.51 -10.97 -9.27
CA SER A 8 3.81 -9.63 -8.81
C SER A 8 2.66 -8.67 -9.07
N GLU A 9 2.60 -7.65 -8.21
CA GLU A 9 1.71 -6.49 -8.36
C GLU A 9 1.88 -5.81 -9.73
N ALA A 10 3.13 -5.60 -10.14
CA ALA A 10 3.45 -4.92 -11.41
C ALA A 10 2.92 -5.66 -12.63
N GLU A 11 3.01 -7.00 -12.65
CA GLU A 11 2.42 -7.83 -13.73
C GLU A 11 0.90 -7.69 -13.81
N GLY A 12 0.23 -7.63 -12.65
CA GLY A 12 -1.21 -7.44 -12.55
C GLY A 12 -1.65 -6.07 -13.04
N ALA A 13 -1.01 -5.00 -12.56
CA ALA A 13 -1.29 -3.63 -12.97
C ALA A 13 -1.08 -3.41 -14.48
N LEU A 14 -0.04 -4.03 -15.06
CA LEU A 14 0.23 -3.97 -16.50
C LEU A 14 -0.89 -4.56 -17.37
N GLN A 15 -1.67 -5.52 -16.86
CA GLN A 15 -2.81 -6.05 -17.63
C GLN A 15 -3.87 -4.97 -17.87
N VAL A 16 -4.17 -4.17 -16.84
CA VAL A 16 -5.14 -3.07 -16.97
C VAL A 16 -4.56 -1.94 -17.81
N ALA A 17 -3.31 -1.56 -17.56
CA ALA A 17 -2.65 -0.50 -18.32
C ALA A 17 -2.57 -0.77 -19.84
N ASN A 18 -2.50 -2.05 -20.24
CA ASN A 18 -2.49 -2.49 -21.64
C ASN A 18 -3.88 -2.86 -22.18
N GLY A 19 -4.96 -2.67 -21.41
CA GLY A 19 -6.33 -3.00 -21.82
C GLY A 19 -6.63 -4.52 -21.91
N LEU A 20 -5.82 -5.36 -21.28
CA LEU A 20 -5.98 -6.82 -21.23
C LEU A 20 -6.85 -7.31 -20.06
N ALA A 21 -7.16 -6.42 -19.11
CA ALA A 21 -8.06 -6.66 -17.99
C ALA A 21 -8.83 -5.38 -17.65
N ASP A 22 -10.06 -5.54 -17.14
CA ASP A 22 -10.92 -4.40 -16.80
C ASP A 22 -10.52 -3.72 -15.49
N ALA A 23 -9.98 -4.48 -14.53
CA ALA A 23 -9.62 -3.97 -13.21
C ALA A 23 -8.49 -4.78 -12.56
N PHE A 24 -7.76 -4.12 -11.66
CA PHE A 24 -6.73 -4.70 -10.79
C PHE A 24 -7.08 -4.32 -9.35
N ILE A 25 -7.11 -5.32 -8.45
CA ILE A 25 -7.46 -5.14 -7.04
C ILE A 25 -6.22 -5.45 -6.21
N TYR A 26 -5.82 -4.50 -5.36
CA TYR A 26 -4.67 -4.61 -4.48
C TYR A 26 -4.75 -3.57 -3.35
N ASP A 27 -3.81 -3.63 -2.42
CA ASP A 27 -3.64 -2.65 -1.34
C ASP A 27 -3.52 -1.22 -1.90
N GLU A 28 -4.20 -0.27 -1.24
CA GLU A 28 -4.39 1.09 -1.74
C GLU A 28 -3.08 1.85 -2.08
N PRO A 29 -2.01 1.79 -1.26
CA PRO A 29 -0.79 2.54 -1.57
C PRO A 29 -0.17 2.14 -2.92
N GLN A 30 -0.23 0.86 -3.25
CA GLN A 30 0.25 0.29 -4.49
C GLN A 30 -0.67 0.65 -5.66
N VAL A 31 -1.99 0.67 -5.44
CA VAL A 31 -2.94 1.20 -6.44
C VAL A 31 -2.60 2.66 -6.75
N ARG A 32 -2.26 3.47 -5.76
CA ARG A 32 -1.84 4.87 -5.95
C ARG A 32 -0.55 4.99 -6.75
N VAL A 33 0.46 4.17 -6.46
CA VAL A 33 1.71 4.13 -7.24
C VAL A 33 1.44 3.73 -8.69
N ASN A 34 0.66 2.67 -8.94
CA ASN A 34 0.36 2.21 -10.30
C ASN A 34 -0.52 3.19 -11.09
N ALA A 35 -1.52 3.80 -10.45
CA ALA A 35 -2.36 4.81 -11.08
C ALA A 35 -1.55 6.07 -11.44
N ALA A 36 -0.60 6.48 -10.60
CA ALA A 36 0.30 7.57 -10.93
C ALA A 36 1.24 7.21 -12.09
N LYS A 37 1.72 5.96 -12.11
CA LYS A 37 2.61 5.44 -13.15
C LYS A 37 1.92 5.29 -14.51
N TYR A 38 0.69 4.78 -14.55
CA TYR A 38 -0.07 4.53 -15.77
C TYR A 38 -1.24 5.54 -15.92
N LYS A 39 -1.00 6.80 -15.57
CA LYS A 39 -2.03 7.87 -15.50
C LYS A 39 -2.75 8.14 -16.83
N ASP A 40 -2.11 7.81 -17.95
CA ASP A 40 -2.67 8.05 -19.29
C ASP A 40 -3.62 6.93 -19.74
N THR A 41 -3.54 5.75 -19.13
CA THR A 41 -4.33 4.56 -19.51
C THR A 41 -5.18 3.99 -18.40
N THR A 42 -5.00 4.45 -17.16
CA THR A 42 -5.70 3.93 -15.97
C THR A 42 -6.15 5.05 -15.06
N ILE A 43 -7.16 4.75 -14.23
CA ILE A 43 -7.58 5.58 -13.11
C ILE A 43 -7.46 4.79 -11.81
N GLY A 44 -7.07 5.46 -10.73
CA GLY A 44 -7.08 4.88 -9.39
C GLY A 44 -8.43 5.12 -8.70
N LEU A 45 -9.02 4.06 -8.15
CA LEU A 45 -10.15 4.16 -7.22
C LEU A 45 -9.60 4.01 -5.80
N PHE A 46 -9.70 5.07 -4.99
CA PHE A 46 -9.05 5.13 -3.68
C PHE A 46 -10.00 4.94 -2.50
N GLU A 47 -11.30 4.78 -2.76
CA GLU A 47 -12.24 4.35 -1.72
C GLU A 47 -11.96 2.87 -1.39
N PRO A 48 -11.58 2.54 -0.14
CA PRO A 48 -11.26 1.17 0.22
C PRO A 48 -12.47 0.25 0.07
N LEU A 49 -12.26 -0.94 -0.52
CA LEU A 49 -13.29 -1.98 -0.60
C LEU A 49 -13.53 -2.67 0.74
N THR A 50 -12.53 -2.64 1.62
CA THR A 50 -12.47 -3.35 2.90
C THR A 50 -11.87 -2.44 3.97
N TYR A 51 -12.23 -2.70 5.24
CA TYR A 51 -11.55 -2.10 6.38
C TYR A 51 -10.48 -3.06 6.90
N GLU A 52 -9.21 -2.68 6.75
CA GLU A 52 -8.05 -3.56 6.97
C GLU A 52 -7.05 -2.93 7.95
N PRO A 53 -7.28 -3.08 9.27
CA PRO A 53 -6.31 -2.61 10.25
C PRO A 53 -5.03 -3.46 10.17
N LEU A 54 -3.93 -2.83 9.74
CA LEU A 54 -2.62 -3.46 9.64
C LEU A 54 -1.98 -3.62 11.03
N ALA A 55 -1.35 -4.78 11.24
CA ALA A 55 -0.65 -5.11 12.47
C ALA A 55 0.59 -5.96 12.18
N TRP A 56 1.50 -6.02 13.15
CA TRP A 56 2.62 -6.95 13.09
C TRP A 56 2.21 -8.34 13.57
N ALA A 57 2.46 -9.35 12.74
CA ALA A 57 2.38 -10.74 13.17
C ALA A 57 3.60 -11.10 14.01
N ILE A 58 3.38 -11.61 15.21
CA ILE A 58 4.44 -12.04 16.14
C ILE A 58 4.25 -13.51 16.54
N ARG A 59 5.26 -14.09 17.17
CA ARG A 59 5.18 -15.43 17.74
C ARG A 59 4.07 -15.51 18.78
N LYS A 60 3.26 -16.58 18.73
CA LYS A 60 2.24 -16.85 19.76
C LYS A 60 2.91 -17.09 21.12
N GLY A 61 2.33 -16.54 22.18
CA GLY A 61 2.79 -16.75 23.56
C GLY A 61 3.87 -15.78 24.04
N ASP A 62 4.09 -14.67 23.35
CA ASP A 62 5.08 -13.65 23.72
C ASP A 62 4.41 -12.30 24.08
N PRO A 63 3.80 -12.19 25.28
CA PRO A 63 3.09 -10.98 25.69
C PRO A 63 4.03 -9.80 25.93
N ASP A 64 5.28 -10.05 26.34
CA ASP A 64 6.26 -8.99 26.60
C ASP A 64 6.66 -8.30 25.30
N PHE A 65 6.94 -9.07 24.25
CA PHE A 65 7.25 -8.49 22.94
C PHE A 65 6.04 -7.77 22.32
N LEU A 66 4.83 -8.32 22.47
CA LEU A 66 3.60 -7.64 22.06
C LEU A 66 3.46 -6.27 22.75
N ASN A 67 3.69 -6.23 24.06
CA ASN A 67 3.60 -5.01 24.84
C ASN A 67 4.67 -4.00 24.42
N PHE A 68 5.91 -4.46 24.20
CA PHE A 68 6.99 -3.62 23.68
C PHE A 68 6.60 -2.95 22.36
N LEU A 69 6.14 -3.73 21.38
CA LEU A 69 5.75 -3.23 20.06
C LEU A 69 4.58 -2.24 20.13
N ASN A 70 3.56 -2.54 20.94
CA ASN A 70 2.42 -1.66 21.12
C ASN A 70 2.80 -0.34 21.82
N ASN A 71 3.71 -0.40 22.80
CA ASN A 71 4.25 0.79 23.46
C ASN A 71 5.09 1.63 22.49
N PHE A 72 5.93 0.99 21.67
CA PHE A 72 6.70 1.66 20.63
C PHE A 72 5.80 2.40 19.63
N LEU A 73 4.74 1.75 19.14
CA LEU A 73 3.78 2.39 18.24
C LEU A 73 3.08 3.59 18.89
N ARG A 74 2.71 3.49 20.16
CA ARG A 74 2.13 4.62 20.91
C ARG A 74 3.12 5.78 21.04
N GLN A 75 4.39 5.50 21.33
CA GLN A 75 5.42 6.53 21.43
C GLN A 75 5.66 7.23 20.10
N VAL A 76 5.87 6.47 19.02
CA VAL A 76 6.11 7.00 17.65
C VAL A 76 4.94 7.89 17.18
N ARG A 77 3.71 7.57 17.57
CA ARG A 77 2.52 8.40 17.29
C ARG A 77 2.48 9.67 18.13
N GLY A 78 2.98 9.64 19.36
CA GLY A 78 2.97 10.78 20.28
C GLY A 78 4.14 11.76 20.07
N ASP A 79 5.24 11.33 19.46
CA ASP A 79 6.46 12.13 19.32
C ASP A 79 6.70 12.71 17.91
N GLY A 80 5.73 12.57 17.00
CA GLY A 80 5.76 13.14 15.65
C GLY A 80 6.51 12.30 14.61
N ARG A 81 7.23 11.24 15.00
CA ARG A 81 7.89 10.34 14.04
C ARG A 81 6.89 9.64 13.12
N TRP A 82 5.69 9.36 13.61
CA TRP A 82 4.61 8.78 12.80
C TRP A 82 4.28 9.64 11.58
N ASP A 83 4.17 10.95 11.76
CA ASP A 83 3.83 11.86 10.66
C ASP A 83 4.99 12.01 9.68
N GLN A 84 6.24 12.06 10.17
CA GLN A 84 7.43 12.06 9.33
C GLN A 84 7.53 10.79 8.46
N LEU A 85 7.24 9.63 9.05
CA LEU A 85 7.23 8.35 8.32
C LEU A 85 6.11 8.31 7.28
N LYS A 86 4.91 8.80 7.61
CA LYS A 86 3.81 8.89 6.66
C LYS A 86 4.16 9.80 5.48
N GLN A 87 4.68 11.00 5.75
CA GLN A 87 5.08 11.94 4.71
C GLN A 87 6.09 11.30 3.76
N LYS A 88 7.16 10.72 4.31
CA LYS A 88 8.22 10.10 3.52
C LYS A 88 7.71 8.97 2.62
N TRP A 89 6.93 8.04 3.17
CA TRP A 89 6.63 6.77 2.48
C TRP A 89 5.29 6.76 1.73
N PHE A 90 4.32 7.59 2.13
CA PHE A 90 3.00 7.62 1.49
C PHE A 90 2.75 8.86 0.63
N VAL A 91 3.62 9.88 0.72
CA VAL A 91 3.54 11.08 -0.12
C VAL A 91 4.80 11.21 -0.98
N ASP A 92 5.96 11.47 -0.36
CA ASP A 92 7.20 11.78 -1.09
C ASP A 92 7.62 10.63 -1.99
N PHE A 93 7.59 9.39 -1.48
CA PHE A 93 7.91 8.19 -2.24
C PHE A 93 6.97 7.97 -3.43
N VAL A 94 5.67 8.19 -3.25
CA VAL A 94 4.68 8.02 -4.33
C VAL A 94 4.92 9.04 -5.44
N GLU A 95 5.20 10.29 -5.07
CA GLU A 95 5.56 11.34 -6.04
C GLU A 95 6.87 11.03 -6.77
N GLU A 96 7.88 10.52 -6.07
CA GLU A 96 9.16 10.14 -6.67
C GLU A 96 8.98 9.02 -7.69
N MET A 97 8.21 8.00 -7.35
CA MET A 97 7.93 6.87 -8.24
C MET A 97 7.12 7.31 -9.47
N ALA A 98 6.22 8.27 -9.31
CA ALA A 98 5.46 8.85 -10.42
C ALA A 98 6.34 9.67 -11.40
N LYS A 99 7.44 10.27 -10.93
CA LYS A 99 8.34 11.11 -11.73
C LYS A 99 9.43 10.33 -12.48
N LYS A 100 9.73 9.09 -12.07
CA LYS A 100 10.84 8.29 -12.61
C LYS A 100 10.58 7.65 -13.99
N GLN A 101 9.55 8.08 -14.72
CA GLN A 101 9.33 7.74 -16.13
C GLN A 101 8.84 8.96 -16.92
#